data_AF-A0A0N9UU81-F1
#
_entry.id   AF-A0A0N9UU81-F1
#
_cell.length_a   1.000
_cell.length_b   1.000
_cell.length_c   1.000
_cell.angle_alpha   90.00
_cell.angle_beta   90.00
_cell.angle_gamma   90.00
#
_symmetry.space_group_name_H-M   'P 1'
#
loop_
_entity.id
_entity.type
_entity.pdbx_description
1 polymer ?
#
loop_
_entity_poly.entity_id
_entity_poly.type
_entity_poly.pdbx_seq_one_letter_code
_entity_poly.pdbx_strand_id
1 'polypeptide(L)' 'MKKICGPALALAVLATGWPATAAETITYTYDGKGRVVKVVRTGTVNNNVTVEYTHDKADNRTRLKTTNSPNPPP' A
#
# COMPACT_ATOMS: atom_id res chain seq x y z
N MET A 1 55.94 30.76 15.23
CA MET A 1 54.52 30.78 14.81
C MET A 1 54.06 29.33 14.72
N LYS A 2 53.32 28.85 15.72
CA LYS A 2 53.06 27.42 15.94
C LYS A 2 51.69 27.05 15.35
N LYS A 3 51.68 26.08 14.43
CA LYS A 3 50.48 25.52 13.79
C LYS A 3 49.62 24.80 14.81
N ILE A 4 48.30 24.99 14.77
CA ILE A 4 47.33 24.06 15.36
C ILE A 4 46.25 23.81 14.30
N CYS A 5 46.29 22.61 13.76
CA CYS A 5 45.27 22.00 12.91
C CYS A 5 44.24 21.40 13.88
N GLY A 6 43.00 21.91 13.88
CA GLY A 6 41.92 21.35 14.71
C GLY A 6 41.18 20.26 13.94
N PRO A 7 40.96 19.06 14.50
CA PRO A 7 40.15 18.05 13.84
C PRO A 7 38.68 18.48 13.93
N ALA A 8 38.06 18.73 12.77
CA ALA A 8 36.61 18.87 12.70
C ALA A 8 35.99 17.49 12.99
N LEU A 9 35.42 17.33 14.19
CA LEU A 9 34.68 16.14 14.58
C LEU A 9 33.37 16.10 13.79
N ALA A 10 33.29 15.27 12.76
CA ALA A 10 32.05 15.01 12.05
C ALA A 10 31.15 14.11 12.92
N LEU A 11 30.04 14.66 13.45
CA LEU A 11 28.98 13.85 14.03
C LEU A 11 28.28 13.09 12.90
N ALA A 12 28.59 11.81 12.74
CA ALA A 12 27.84 10.91 11.89
C ALA A 12 26.48 10.62 12.57
N VAL A 13 25.41 11.27 12.10
CA VAL A 13 24.04 10.90 12.48
C VAL A 13 23.74 9.55 11.81
N LEU A 14 23.80 8.47 12.60
CA LEU A 14 23.26 7.18 12.18
C LEU A 14 21.73 7.32 12.12
N ALA A 15 21.19 7.38 10.91
CA ALA A 15 19.75 7.35 10.69
C ALA A 15 19.21 5.98 11.16
N THR A 16 18.71 5.92 12.39
CA THR A 16 17.93 4.78 12.86
C THR A 16 16.58 4.83 12.16
N GLY A 17 16.36 3.96 11.17
CA GLY A 17 15.06 3.84 10.53
C GLY A 17 14.02 3.38 11.56
N TRP A 18 12.95 4.14 11.73
CA TRP A 18 11.79 3.67 12.49
C TRP A 18 11.08 2.56 11.71
N PRO A 19 10.59 1.50 12.37
CA PRO A 19 9.83 0.47 11.70
C PRO A 19 8.56 1.09 11.11
N ALA A 20 8.38 0.98 9.80
CA ALA A 20 7.14 1.39 9.14
C ALA A 20 6.04 0.38 9.49
N THR A 21 5.11 0.75 10.35
CA THR A 21 3.93 -0.06 10.65
C THR A 21 2.85 0.18 9.60
N ALA A 22 2.54 -0.83 8.80
CA ALA A 22 1.41 -0.83 7.89
C ALA A 22 0.30 -1.74 8.41
N ALA A 23 -0.91 -1.19 8.51
CA ALA A 23 -2.11 -1.93 8.91
C ALA A 23 -3.24 -1.57 7.97
N GLU A 24 -4.01 -2.58 7.55
CA GLU A 24 -5.13 -2.41 6.65
C GLU A 24 -6.32 -3.25 7.13
N THR A 25 -7.53 -2.72 6.94
CA THR A 25 -8.78 -3.47 7.03
C THR A 25 -9.30 -3.72 5.63
N ILE A 26 -9.62 -4.98 5.32
CA ILE A 26 -10.14 -5.38 4.02
C ILE A 26 -11.56 -5.88 4.19
N THR A 27 -12.50 -5.20 3.53
CA THR A 27 -13.91 -5.58 3.52
C THR A 27 -14.24 -6.28 2.20
N TYR A 28 -14.77 -7.50 2.30
CA TYR A 28 -15.23 -8.31 1.17
C TYR A 28 -16.75 -8.28 1.08
N THR A 29 -17.27 -8.02 -0.11
CA THR A 29 -18.70 -8.16 -0.42
C THR A 29 -18.89 -9.32 -1.37
N TYR A 30 -19.91 -10.13 -1.11
CA TYR A 30 -20.22 -11.33 -1.85
C TYR A 30 -21.56 -11.22 -2.56
N ASP A 31 -21.72 -11.93 -3.68
CA ASP A 31 -23.02 -12.15 -4.29
C ASP A 31 -23.78 -13.32 -3.64
N GLY A 32 -24.99 -13.60 -4.11
CA GLY A 32 -25.83 -14.69 -3.61
C GLY A 32 -25.25 -16.11 -3.82
N LYS A 33 -24.20 -16.27 -4.63
CA LYS A 33 -23.46 -17.53 -4.78
C LYS A 33 -22.22 -17.61 -3.86
N GLY A 34 -21.95 -16.56 -3.08
CA GLY A 34 -20.75 -16.48 -2.24
C GLY A 34 -19.48 -16.08 -2.99
N ARG A 35 -19.57 -15.53 -4.21
CA ARG A 35 -18.41 -15.04 -4.97
C ARG A 35 -18.13 -13.59 -4.60
N VAL A 36 -16.85 -13.19 -4.51
CA VAL A 36 -16.47 -11.81 -4.18
C VAL A 36 -16.85 -10.88 -5.34
N VAL A 37 -17.63 -9.85 -5.09
CA VAL A 37 -18.00 -8.82 -6.07
C VAL A 37 -17.35 -7.46 -5.81
N LYS A 38 -16.92 -7.21 -4.57
CA LYS A 38 -16.25 -5.96 -4.19
C LYS A 38 -15.25 -6.18 -3.07
N VAL A 39 -14.15 -5.46 -3.15
CA VAL A 39 -13.11 -5.37 -2.11
C VAL A 39 -12.88 -3.90 -1.82
N VAL A 40 -13.01 -3.50 -0.56
CA VAL A 40 -12.66 -2.15 -0.08
C VAL A 40 -11.54 -2.26 0.92
N ARG A 41 -10.47 -1.47 0.71
CA ARG A 41 -9.32 -1.39 1.61
C ARG A 41 -9.29 -0.05 2.31
N THR A 42 -9.07 -0.07 3.61
CA THR A 42 -8.82 1.12 4.43
C THR A 42 -7.58 0.89 5.28
N GLY A 43 -6.88 1.95 5.68
CA GLY A 43 -5.67 1.84 6.50
C GLY A 43 -4.55 2.72 5.97
N THR A 44 -3.34 2.18 5.86
CA THR A 44 -2.16 2.94 5.44
C THR A 44 -1.95 2.92 3.93
N VAL A 45 -1.24 1.93 3.40
CA VAL A 45 -0.65 1.98 2.04
C VAL A 45 -1.72 1.94 0.96
N ASN A 46 -2.69 1.03 1.07
CA ASN A 46 -3.79 0.88 0.10
C ASN A 46 -5.07 1.58 0.57
N ASN A 47 -4.96 2.68 1.31
CA ASN A 47 -6.13 3.35 1.85
C ASN A 47 -7.09 3.79 0.74
N ASN A 48 -8.37 3.49 0.93
CA ASN A 48 -9.46 3.88 0.03
C ASN A 48 -9.41 3.25 -1.38
N VAL A 49 -8.55 2.23 -1.58
CA VAL A 49 -8.52 1.43 -2.80
C VAL A 49 -9.77 0.55 -2.85
N THR A 50 -10.46 0.58 -3.99
CA THR A 50 -11.63 -0.28 -4.24
C THR A 50 -11.39 -1.14 -5.47
N VAL A 51 -11.76 -2.42 -5.38
CA VAL A 51 -11.77 -3.35 -6.51
C VAL A 51 -13.16 -3.92 -6.69
N GLU A 52 -13.67 -3.90 -7.92
CA GLU A 52 -14.97 -4.45 -8.31
C GLU A 52 -14.78 -5.59 -9.29
N TYR A 53 -15.53 -6.67 -9.10
CA TYR A 53 -15.50 -7.85 -9.96
C TYR A 53 -16.85 -8.11 -10.60
N THR A 54 -16.82 -8.56 -11.85
CA THR A 54 -17.99 -9.08 -12.55
C THR A 54 -17.74 -10.53 -12.90
N HIS A 55 -18.75 -11.37 -12.70
CA HIS A 55 -18.71 -12.79 -13.02
C HIS A 55 -19.82 -13.15 -13.99
N ASP A 56 -19.54 -14.06 -14.91
CA ASP A 56 -20.57 -14.63 -15.80
C ASP A 56 -21.35 -15.77 -15.11
N LYS A 57 -22.21 -16.45 -15.90
CA LYS A 57 -23.02 -17.57 -15.41
C LYS A 57 -22.21 -18.85 -15.16
N ALA A 58 -21.08 -19.00 -15.84
CA ALA A 58 -20.14 -20.13 -15.70
C ALA A 58 -19.08 -19.87 -14.62
N ASP A 59 -19.28 -18.84 -13.79
CA ASP A 59 -18.42 -18.43 -12.69
C ASP A 59 -17.04 -17.89 -13.11
N ASN A 60 -16.84 -17.53 -14.38
CA ASN A 60 -15.63 -16.84 -14.81
C ASN A 60 -15.66 -15.38 -14.38
N ARG A 61 -14.54 -14.87 -13.86
CA ARG A 61 -14.37 -13.44 -13.60
C ARG A 61 -14.08 -12.69 -14.91
N THR A 62 -15.09 -12.04 -15.46
CA THR A 62 -15.03 -11.38 -16.77
C THR A 62 -14.52 -9.93 -16.71
N ARG A 63 -14.53 -9.32 -15.52
CA ARG A 63 -14.06 -7.95 -15.34
C ARG A 63 -13.43 -7.73 -13.97
N LEU A 64 -12.38 -6.92 -13.95
CA LEU A 64 -11.77 -6.33 -12.76
C LEU A 64 -11.66 -4.83 -13.00
N LYS A 65 -12.16 -4.03 -12.06
CA LYS A 65 -11.96 -2.58 -12.04
C LYS A 65 -11.35 -2.18 -10.71
N THR A 66 -10.18 -1.55 -10.75
CA THR A 66 -9.55 -0.94 -9.58
C THR A 66 -9.71 0.57 -9.64
N THR A 67 -10.04 1.20 -8.52
CA THR A 67 -10.10 2.65 -8.37
C THR A 67 -9.26 3.10 -7.19
N ASN A 68 -8.76 4.34 -7.26
CA ASN A 68 -7.89 4.97 -6.25
C ASN A 68 -6.61 4.21 -5.94
N SER A 69 -6.11 3.41 -6.90
CA SER A 69 -4.80 2.77 -6.78
C SER A 69 -3.71 3.84 -6.71
N PRO A 70 -2.75 3.74 -5.76
CA PRO A 70 -1.58 4.60 -5.74
C PRO A 70 -0.58 4.26 -6.86
N ASN A 71 -0.72 3.10 -7.49
CA ASN A 71 0.14 2.69 -8.60
C ASN A 71 -0.23 3.45 -9.88
N PRO A 72 0.77 3.84 -10.70
CA PRO A 72 0.52 4.47 -11.99
C PRO A 72 -0.24 3.53 -12.94
N PRO A 73 -0.98 4.08 -13.93
CA PRO A 73 -1.57 3.28 -15.00
C PRO A 73 -0.50 2.46 -15.75
N PRO A 74 -0.85 1.27 -16.24
CA PRO A 74 0.02 0.49 -17.13
C PRO A 74 0.22 1.17 -18.50
#